data_AF-A0A662UGG5-F1
#
_entry.id   AF-A0A662UGG5-F1
#
_cell.length_a   1.000
_cell.length_b   1.000
_cell.length_c   1.000
_cell.angle_alpha   90.00
_cell.angle_beta   90.00
_cell.angle_gamma   90.00
#
_symmetry.space_group_name_H-M   'P 1'
#
loop_
_entity.id
_entity.type
_entity.pdbx_description
1 polymer ?
#
loop_
_entity_poly.entity_id
_entity_poly.type
_entity_poly.pdbx_seq_one_letter_code
_entity_poly.pdbx_strand_id
1 'polypeptide(L)'
;MLNLFMSRKCVSGDIFSDLNKLSKCIDYVSRNPKELYMLIRRAVYHASRTNNILSLMNAIGISISKSPEVTMDSVVKLLNELPKTYRDILLRAIELLVEKRKIIDFIVRNNYDVPKEVLEKLMDGLECIDIIVLGDLISKLPAISKGVLQAYISRALKEPLCHEGKERALLLLSQGINSGIITGEELKKIFAENSLKFMIIKQSGLVKEIRVVLNGEELSNIDSEVSLNLLKAMISSGIVKI
;
A
#
# COMPACT_ATOMS: atom_id res chain seq x y z
N MET A 1 19.96 24.32 30.83
CA MET A 1 20.99 23.26 30.70
C MET A 1 20.46 21.84 31.00
N LEU A 2 19.13 21.62 31.15
CA LEU A 2 18.52 20.29 31.36
C LEU A 2 18.17 19.53 30.06
N ASN A 3 18.00 20.23 28.92
CA ASN A 3 17.62 19.62 27.64
C ASN A 3 18.76 18.83 26.96
N LEU A 4 20.02 19.16 27.24
CA LEU A 4 21.19 18.50 26.61
C LEU A 4 21.54 17.14 27.23
N PHE A 5 21.18 16.90 28.50
CA PHE A 5 21.40 15.61 29.17
C PHE A 5 20.27 14.61 28.91
N MET A 6 19.05 15.08 28.66
CA MET A 6 17.89 14.24 28.32
C MET A 6 17.99 13.68 26.89
N SER A 7 18.47 14.45 25.92
CA SER A 7 18.63 13.97 24.53
C SER A 7 19.64 12.82 24.42
N ARG A 8 20.73 12.85 25.22
CA ARG A 8 21.70 11.73 25.30
C ARG A 8 21.09 10.46 25.89
N LYS A 9 20.13 10.58 26.81
CA LYS A 9 19.44 9.42 27.40
C LYS A 9 18.56 8.69 26.41
N CYS A 10 18.11 9.34 25.34
CA CYS A 10 17.31 8.73 24.27
C CYS A 10 18.12 8.13 23.13
N VAL A 11 19.44 8.00 23.32
CA VAL A 11 20.40 7.49 22.34
C VAL A 11 21.00 6.13 22.74
N SER A 12 20.91 5.75 24.01
CA SER A 12 21.53 4.53 24.52
C SER A 12 20.71 3.27 24.20
N GLY A 13 21.40 2.14 23.95
CA GLY A 13 20.73 0.87 23.62
C GLY A 13 19.85 0.32 24.74
N ASP A 14 20.17 0.64 26.00
CA ASP A 14 19.46 0.18 27.20
C ASP A 14 18.04 0.75 27.35
N ILE A 15 17.69 1.77 26.56
CA ILE A 15 16.31 2.30 26.50
C ILE A 15 15.37 1.23 25.96
N PHE A 16 15.79 0.50 24.91
CA PHE A 16 14.93 -0.44 24.22
C PHE A 16 14.70 -1.73 25.01
N SER A 17 15.49 -1.97 26.06
CA SER A 17 15.29 -3.06 27.03
C SER A 17 14.35 -2.71 28.19
N ASP A 18 13.94 -1.44 28.35
CA ASP A 18 13.12 -0.98 29.47
C ASP A 18 11.97 -0.08 28.95
N LEU A 19 10.74 -0.58 29.04
CA LEU A 19 9.55 0.12 28.55
C LEU A 19 9.30 1.47 29.25
N ASN A 20 9.69 1.62 30.52
CA ASN A 20 9.54 2.89 31.22
C ASN A 20 10.53 3.94 30.70
N LYS A 21 11.77 3.52 30.41
CA LYS A 21 12.75 4.39 29.75
C LYS A 21 12.31 4.75 28.34
N LEU A 22 11.85 3.76 27.58
CA LEU A 22 11.34 3.95 26.21
C LEU A 22 10.18 4.94 26.18
N SER A 23 9.18 4.77 27.05
CA SER A 23 8.04 5.70 27.14
C SER A 23 8.53 7.12 27.38
N LYS A 24 9.32 7.36 28.45
CA LYS A 24 9.85 8.70 28.78
C LYS A 24 10.62 9.33 27.62
N CYS A 25 11.37 8.52 26.87
CA CYS A 25 12.05 9.01 25.68
C CYS A 25 11.10 9.42 24.58
N ILE A 26 10.03 8.65 24.33
CA ILE A 26 9.00 9.00 23.37
C ILE A 26 8.23 10.24 23.81
N ASP A 27 7.87 10.39 25.09
CA ASP A 27 7.30 11.64 25.63
C ASP A 27 8.14 12.85 25.21
N TYR A 28 9.47 12.74 25.34
CA TYR A 28 10.40 13.81 25.02
C TYR A 28 10.53 14.07 23.51
N VAL A 29 10.68 13.02 22.69
CA VAL A 29 10.97 13.18 21.24
C VAL A 29 9.72 13.24 20.35
N SER A 30 8.53 12.91 20.85
CA SER A 30 7.31 12.71 20.04
C SER A 30 6.97 13.92 19.15
N ARG A 31 7.26 15.14 19.60
CA ARG A 31 6.99 16.38 18.86
C ARG A 31 8.14 16.84 17.97
N ASN A 32 9.28 16.15 18.00
CA ASN A 32 10.45 16.48 17.20
C ASN A 32 10.62 15.42 16.09
N PRO A 33 10.24 15.74 14.83
CA PRO A 33 10.25 14.75 13.74
C PRO A 33 11.61 14.07 13.54
N LYS A 34 12.70 14.83 13.66
CA LYS A 34 14.06 14.31 13.46
C LYS A 34 14.45 13.34 14.57
N GLU A 35 14.14 13.68 15.81
CA GLU A 35 14.47 12.81 16.96
C GLU A 35 13.59 11.57 16.99
N LEU A 36 12.31 11.69 16.64
CA LEU A 36 11.39 10.56 16.54
C LEU A 36 11.81 9.59 15.43
N TYR A 37 12.12 10.09 14.24
CA TYR A 37 12.68 9.29 13.14
C TYR A 37 13.92 8.52 13.60
N MET A 38 14.85 9.19 14.30
CA MET A 38 16.07 8.54 14.80
C MET A 38 15.78 7.50 15.88
N LEU A 39 14.80 7.72 16.75
CA LEU A 39 14.39 6.76 17.77
C LEU A 39 13.82 5.49 17.13
N ILE A 40 12.89 5.62 16.18
CA ILE A 40 12.28 4.47 15.47
C ILE A 40 13.36 3.72 14.69
N ARG A 41 14.24 4.43 13.98
CA ARG A 41 15.37 3.84 13.27
C ARG A 41 16.27 3.00 14.19
N ARG A 42 16.60 3.52 15.38
CA ARG A 42 17.37 2.79 16.39
C ARG A 42 16.62 1.57 16.93
N ALA A 43 15.31 1.68 17.13
CA ALA A 43 14.48 0.56 17.54
C ALA A 43 14.52 -0.59 16.50
N VAL A 44 14.51 -0.25 15.19
CA VAL A 44 14.68 -1.25 14.12
C VAL A 44 16.05 -1.94 14.20
N TYR A 45 17.14 -1.17 14.36
CA TYR A 45 18.47 -1.75 14.52
C TYR A 45 18.60 -2.61 15.78
N HIS A 46 18.00 -2.18 16.89
CA HIS A 46 17.97 -2.94 18.13
C HIS A 46 17.22 -4.27 17.94
N ALA A 47 16.03 -4.23 17.35
CA ALA A 47 15.25 -5.43 17.03
C ALA A 47 16.02 -6.38 16.11
N SER A 48 16.75 -5.85 15.12
CA SER A 48 17.60 -6.68 14.25
C SER A 48 18.72 -7.41 14.97
N ARG A 49 19.35 -6.78 15.98
CA ARG A 49 20.48 -7.37 16.72
C ARG A 49 20.05 -8.34 17.82
N THR A 50 18.89 -8.08 18.42
CA THR A 50 18.42 -8.80 19.61
C THR A 50 17.27 -9.75 19.33
N ASN A 51 16.72 -9.71 18.11
CA ASN A 51 15.46 -10.36 17.72
C ASN A 51 14.25 -9.93 18.56
N ASN A 52 14.37 -8.85 19.34
CA ASN A 52 13.30 -8.32 20.17
C ASN A 52 12.45 -7.32 19.38
N ILE A 53 11.44 -7.81 18.66
CA ILE A 53 10.52 -6.98 17.89
C ILE A 53 9.55 -6.19 18.78
N LEU A 54 9.31 -6.64 20.01
CA LEU A 54 8.39 -5.96 20.95
C LEU A 54 8.87 -4.54 21.28
N SER A 55 10.17 -4.32 21.40
CA SER A 55 10.72 -2.97 21.64
C SER A 55 10.41 -2.02 20.48
N LEU A 56 10.46 -2.51 19.24
CA LEU A 56 10.08 -1.74 18.05
C LEU A 56 8.58 -1.49 18.01
N MET A 57 7.77 -2.52 18.26
CA MET A 57 6.31 -2.38 18.32
C MET A 57 5.88 -1.35 19.37
N ASN A 58 6.46 -1.37 20.57
CA ASN A 58 6.18 -0.39 21.61
C ASN A 58 6.67 1.01 21.22
N ALA A 59 7.84 1.13 20.59
CA ALA A 59 8.34 2.41 20.12
C ALA A 59 7.38 3.04 19.11
N ILE A 60 6.87 2.26 18.15
CA ILE A 60 5.90 2.72 17.16
C ILE A 60 4.55 3.01 17.83
N GLY A 61 4.00 2.05 18.59
CA GLY A 61 2.67 2.16 19.19
C GLY A 61 2.52 3.37 20.11
N ILE A 62 3.47 3.58 21.04
CA ILE A 62 3.45 4.73 21.95
C ILE A 62 3.60 6.04 21.16
N SER A 63 4.41 6.05 20.10
CA SER A 63 4.62 7.24 19.28
C SER A 63 3.37 7.59 18.48
N ILE A 64 2.69 6.59 17.89
CA ILE A 64 1.41 6.78 17.18
C ILE A 64 0.39 7.43 18.11
N SER A 65 0.27 6.97 19.36
CA SER A 65 -0.68 7.56 20.33
C SER A 65 -0.39 9.03 20.68
N LYS A 66 0.86 9.50 20.52
CA LYS A 66 1.30 10.85 20.91
C LYS A 66 1.38 11.83 19.76
N SER A 67 1.90 11.37 18.62
CA SER A 67 2.09 12.18 17.42
C SER A 67 1.87 11.33 16.17
N PRO A 68 0.60 11.00 15.85
CA PRO A 68 0.25 10.05 14.80
C PRO A 68 0.89 10.40 13.45
N GLU A 69 0.72 11.64 13.00
CA GLU A 69 1.22 12.09 11.69
C GLU A 69 2.74 12.09 11.61
N VAL A 70 3.42 12.61 12.64
CA VAL A 70 4.89 12.65 12.71
C VAL A 70 5.47 11.23 12.77
N THR A 71 4.77 10.32 13.44
CA THR A 71 5.15 8.91 13.51
C THR A 71 4.96 8.22 12.16
N MET A 72 3.82 8.39 11.51
CA MET A 72 3.55 7.83 10.18
C MET A 72 4.55 8.35 9.14
N ASP A 73 4.83 9.65 9.14
CA ASP A 73 5.85 10.27 8.31
C ASP A 73 7.24 9.63 8.52
N SER A 74 7.64 9.46 9.78
CA SER A 74 8.91 8.80 10.12
C SER A 74 8.95 7.35 9.67
N VAL A 75 7.87 6.60 9.84
CA VAL A 75 7.75 5.19 9.43
C VAL A 75 7.86 5.06 7.91
N VAL A 76 7.13 5.87 7.15
CA VAL A 76 7.16 5.82 5.67
C VAL A 76 8.53 6.20 5.12
N LYS A 77 9.18 7.22 5.68
CA LYS A 77 10.57 7.57 5.32
C LYS A 77 11.53 6.41 5.56
N LEU A 78 11.41 5.74 6.71
CA LEU A 78 12.23 4.56 7.01
C LEU A 78 11.94 3.37 6.09
N LEU A 79 10.67 3.16 5.71
CA LEU A 79 10.33 2.13 4.71
C LEU A 79 10.99 2.40 3.36
N ASN A 80 11.16 3.67 2.98
CA ASN A 80 11.85 4.04 1.75
C ASN A 80 13.38 3.91 1.87
N GLU A 81 13.96 4.47 2.93
CA GLU A 81 15.41 4.67 3.06
C GLU A 81 16.18 3.46 3.61
N LEU A 82 15.54 2.60 4.40
CA LEU A 82 16.25 1.48 5.03
C LEU A 82 16.61 0.39 4.02
N PRO A 83 17.80 -0.25 4.19
CA PRO A 83 18.13 -1.48 3.48
C PRO A 83 17.06 -2.56 3.70
N LYS A 84 16.84 -3.41 2.69
CA LYS A 84 15.79 -4.45 2.66
C LYS A 84 15.68 -5.24 3.97
N THR A 85 16.80 -5.69 4.53
CA THR A 85 16.82 -6.45 5.80
C THR A 85 16.16 -5.72 6.97
N TYR A 86 16.45 -4.42 7.14
CA TYR A 86 15.88 -3.62 8.22
C TYR A 86 14.46 -3.18 7.91
N ARG A 87 14.17 -2.93 6.63
CA ARG A 87 12.85 -2.62 6.13
C ARG A 87 11.86 -3.76 6.41
N ASP A 88 12.28 -5.01 6.21
CA ASP A 88 11.46 -6.19 6.47
C ASP A 88 11.12 -6.34 7.96
N ILE A 89 12.03 -5.96 8.85
CA ILE A 89 11.77 -5.93 10.30
C ILE A 89 10.72 -4.86 10.64
N LEU A 90 10.82 -3.68 10.03
CA LEU A 90 9.85 -2.61 10.21
C LEU A 90 8.45 -3.01 9.70
N LEU A 91 8.38 -3.62 8.51
CA LEU A 91 7.12 -4.15 7.95
C LEU A 91 6.50 -5.22 8.83
N ARG A 92 7.30 -6.13 9.39
CA ARG A 92 6.80 -7.14 10.33
C ARG A 92 6.23 -6.51 11.61
N ALA A 93 6.86 -5.46 12.13
CA ALA A 93 6.35 -4.75 13.30
C ALA A 93 5.02 -4.04 12.99
N ILE A 94 4.90 -3.41 11.82
CA ILE A 94 3.67 -2.78 11.32
C ILE A 94 2.54 -3.80 11.22
N GLU A 95 2.82 -4.96 10.63
CA GLU A 95 1.86 -6.04 10.46
C GLU A 95 1.28 -6.50 11.79
N LEU A 96 2.13 -6.67 12.81
CA LEU A 96 1.70 -7.09 14.15
C LEU A 96 0.92 -6.01 14.92
N LEU A 97 0.88 -4.77 14.44
CA LEU A 97 0.10 -3.67 15.03
C LEU A 97 -1.30 -3.52 14.38
N VAL A 98 -1.64 -4.30 13.35
CA VAL A 98 -2.94 -4.31 12.62
C VAL A 98 -3.26 -3.00 11.87
N GLU A 99 -2.29 -2.10 11.66
CA GLU A 99 -2.54 -0.79 11.02
C GLU A 99 -2.01 -0.65 9.58
N LYS A 100 -1.94 -1.74 8.79
CA LYS A 100 -1.43 -1.69 7.41
C LYS A 100 -2.20 -0.68 6.54
N ARG A 101 -3.54 -0.68 6.59
CA ARG A 101 -4.37 0.27 5.82
C ARG A 101 -4.03 1.73 6.15
N LYS A 102 -3.84 2.09 7.43
CA LYS A 102 -3.54 3.48 7.81
C LYS A 102 -2.24 3.96 7.19
N ILE A 103 -1.22 3.09 7.11
CA ILE A 103 0.05 3.43 6.46
C ILE A 103 -0.14 3.60 4.96
N ILE A 104 -0.91 2.72 4.31
CA ILE A 104 -1.22 2.88 2.88
C ILE A 104 -2.01 4.16 2.65
N ASP A 105 -3.06 4.44 3.42
CA ASP A 105 -3.85 5.67 3.35
C ASP A 105 -2.94 6.90 3.48
N PHE A 106 -1.98 6.88 4.40
CA PHE A 106 -1.01 7.96 4.59
C PHE A 106 -0.04 8.09 3.39
N ILE A 107 0.48 7.00 2.86
CA ILE A 107 1.33 6.99 1.65
C ILE A 107 0.57 7.60 0.48
N VAL A 108 -0.66 7.14 0.25
CA VAL A 108 -1.52 7.53 -0.87
C VAL A 108 -1.90 9.00 -0.79
N ARG A 109 -2.40 9.47 0.36
CA ARG A 109 -2.82 10.87 0.55
C ARG A 109 -1.69 11.87 0.41
N ASN A 110 -0.48 11.49 0.82
CA ASN A 110 0.70 12.35 0.75
C ASN A 110 1.56 12.11 -0.51
N ASN A 111 1.10 11.25 -1.42
CA ASN A 111 1.79 10.89 -2.67
C ASN A 111 3.26 10.47 -2.43
N TYR A 112 3.49 9.65 -1.41
CA TYR A 112 4.82 9.11 -1.14
C TYR A 112 5.25 8.12 -2.22
N ASP A 113 6.46 8.29 -2.73
CA ASP A 113 7.11 7.30 -3.59
C ASP A 113 7.84 6.28 -2.70
N VAL A 114 7.31 5.06 -2.69
CA VAL A 114 7.84 3.93 -1.90
C VAL A 114 8.11 2.75 -2.83
N PRO A 115 9.11 1.90 -2.51
CA PRO A 115 9.43 0.75 -3.34
C PRO A 115 8.21 -0.18 -3.52
N LYS A 116 8.04 -0.73 -4.73
CA LYS A 116 6.89 -1.59 -5.06
C LYS A 116 6.73 -2.75 -4.06
N GLU A 117 7.83 -3.38 -3.65
CA GLU A 117 7.80 -4.48 -2.69
C GLU A 117 7.25 -4.09 -1.31
N VAL A 118 7.35 -2.81 -0.92
CA VAL A 118 6.77 -2.30 0.33
C VAL A 118 5.25 -2.25 0.20
N LEU A 119 4.75 -1.69 -0.91
CA LEU A 119 3.32 -1.60 -1.18
C LEU A 119 2.69 -2.99 -1.27
N GLU A 120 3.33 -3.92 -1.98
CA GLU A 120 2.86 -5.30 -2.08
C GLU A 120 2.73 -5.96 -0.70
N LYS A 121 3.73 -5.82 0.17
CA LYS A 121 3.70 -6.36 1.54
C LYS A 121 2.66 -5.69 2.44
N LEU A 122 2.44 -4.40 2.28
CA LEU A 122 1.41 -3.67 3.03
C LEU A 122 0.00 -4.07 2.56
N MET A 123 -0.18 -4.34 1.27
CA MET A 123 -1.46 -4.77 0.71
C MET A 123 -1.77 -6.25 0.96
N ASP A 124 -0.74 -7.04 1.26
CA ASP A 124 -0.91 -8.44 1.64
C ASP A 124 -1.64 -8.59 2.98
N GLY A 125 -2.61 -9.50 3.00
CA GLY A 125 -3.50 -9.72 4.14
C GLY A 125 -4.58 -8.66 4.36
N LEU A 126 -4.69 -7.62 3.50
CA LEU A 126 -5.83 -6.69 3.56
C LEU A 126 -7.14 -7.42 3.26
N GLU A 127 -8.18 -7.05 3.99
CA GLU A 127 -9.53 -7.56 3.79
C GLU A 127 -10.23 -6.84 2.64
N CYS A 128 -11.35 -7.41 2.16
CA CYS A 128 -12.17 -6.82 1.11
C CYS A 128 -12.53 -5.35 1.40
N ILE A 129 -12.95 -5.05 2.63
CA ILE A 129 -13.37 -3.69 3.00
C ILE A 129 -12.21 -2.69 2.90
N ASP A 130 -10.99 -3.10 3.24
CA ASP A 130 -9.81 -2.25 3.12
C ASP A 130 -9.50 -1.94 1.66
N ILE A 131 -9.60 -2.95 0.78
CA ILE A 131 -9.42 -2.79 -0.67
C ILE A 131 -10.46 -1.84 -1.25
N ILE A 132 -11.73 -2.01 -0.88
CA ILE A 132 -12.82 -1.13 -1.30
C ILE A 132 -12.53 0.33 -0.93
N VAL A 133 -12.20 0.59 0.34
CA VAL A 133 -11.90 1.93 0.84
C VAL A 133 -10.68 2.54 0.17
N LEU A 134 -9.63 1.74 -0.07
CA LEU A 134 -8.43 2.17 -0.78
C LEU A 134 -8.73 2.52 -2.24
N GLY A 135 -9.56 1.75 -2.94
CA GLY A 135 -9.98 2.07 -4.31
C GLY A 135 -10.73 3.40 -4.40
N ASP A 136 -11.64 3.63 -3.46
CA ASP A 136 -12.40 4.89 -3.35
C ASP A 136 -11.49 6.08 -3.01
N LEU A 137 -10.42 5.85 -2.25
CA LEU A 137 -9.41 6.88 -1.97
C LEU A 137 -8.58 7.19 -3.23
N ILE A 138 -8.05 6.17 -3.89
CA ILE A 138 -7.18 6.30 -5.07
C ILE A 138 -7.92 7.02 -6.21
N SER A 139 -9.17 6.63 -6.49
CA SER A 139 -9.98 7.22 -7.57
C SER A 139 -10.26 8.71 -7.42
N LYS A 140 -10.11 9.26 -6.20
CA LYS A 140 -10.33 10.69 -5.92
C LYS A 140 -9.05 11.53 -6.01
N LEU A 141 -7.89 10.89 -6.21
CA LEU A 141 -6.64 11.61 -6.29
C LEU A 141 -6.43 12.26 -7.67
N PRO A 142 -5.92 13.50 -7.72
CA PRO A 142 -5.63 14.17 -8.98
C PRO A 142 -4.45 13.54 -9.73
N ALA A 143 -3.55 12.89 -9.00
CA ALA A 143 -2.43 12.13 -9.54
C ALA A 143 -2.17 10.93 -8.62
N ILE A 144 -1.87 9.78 -9.21
CA ILE A 144 -1.61 8.54 -8.49
C ILE A 144 -0.25 8.02 -8.92
N SER A 145 0.60 7.63 -7.96
CA SER A 145 1.87 7.02 -8.29
C SER A 145 1.65 5.66 -8.94
N LYS A 146 2.45 5.37 -9.97
CA LYS A 146 2.39 4.12 -10.73
C LYS A 146 2.51 2.88 -9.84
N GLY A 147 3.41 2.92 -8.86
CA GLY A 147 3.61 1.82 -7.90
C GLY A 147 2.37 1.53 -7.06
N VAL A 148 1.70 2.57 -6.55
CA VAL A 148 0.45 2.44 -5.79
C VAL A 148 -0.64 1.82 -6.65
N LEU A 149 -0.84 2.33 -7.86
CA LEU A 149 -1.88 1.84 -8.76
C LEU A 149 -1.65 0.37 -9.13
N GLN A 150 -0.41 0.00 -9.46
CA GLN A 150 -0.06 -1.38 -9.81
C GLN A 150 -0.23 -2.35 -8.64
N ALA A 151 0.25 -1.97 -7.45
CA ALA A 151 0.10 -2.80 -6.26
C ALA A 151 -1.38 -3.00 -5.92
N TYR A 152 -2.18 -1.92 -6.00
CA TYR A 152 -3.62 -1.98 -5.74
C TYR A 152 -4.32 -2.92 -6.71
N ILE A 153 -4.13 -2.74 -8.02
CA ILE A 153 -4.78 -3.57 -9.05
C ILE A 153 -4.35 -5.02 -8.90
N SER A 154 -3.05 -5.29 -8.72
CA SER A 154 -2.54 -6.65 -8.54
C SER A 154 -3.13 -7.31 -7.29
N ARG A 155 -3.25 -6.59 -6.18
CA ARG A 155 -3.91 -7.12 -4.98
C ARG A 155 -5.37 -7.38 -5.26
N ALA A 156 -6.11 -6.36 -5.70
CA ALA A 156 -7.57 -6.35 -5.79
C ALA A 156 -8.17 -7.36 -6.78
N LEU A 157 -7.39 -7.80 -7.77
CA LEU A 157 -7.84 -8.81 -8.74
C LEU A 157 -7.55 -10.27 -8.30
N LYS A 158 -6.69 -10.50 -7.30
CA LYS A 158 -6.34 -11.85 -6.83
C LYS A 158 -7.52 -12.59 -6.19
N GLU A 159 -7.50 -13.92 -6.27
CA GLU A 159 -8.47 -14.76 -5.55
C GLU A 159 -7.90 -15.35 -4.25
N PRO A 160 -8.74 -15.53 -3.21
CA PRO A 160 -10.09 -15.01 -3.09
C PRO A 160 -10.09 -13.51 -2.75
N LEU A 161 -10.91 -12.73 -3.45
CA LEU A 161 -11.29 -11.36 -3.10
C LEU A 161 -12.74 -11.09 -3.52
N CYS A 162 -13.29 -10.01 -3.00
CA CYS A 162 -14.68 -9.62 -3.24
C CYS A 162 -14.91 -8.95 -4.60
N HIS A 163 -16.15 -9.09 -5.07
CA HIS A 163 -16.64 -8.58 -6.34
C HIS A 163 -16.44 -7.07 -6.48
N GLU A 164 -16.81 -6.29 -5.47
CA GLU A 164 -16.72 -4.82 -5.51
C GLU A 164 -15.27 -4.31 -5.50
N GLY A 165 -14.34 -5.08 -4.91
CA GLY A 165 -12.91 -4.79 -4.96
C GLY A 165 -12.34 -5.01 -6.36
N LYS A 166 -12.71 -6.12 -7.01
CA LYS A 166 -12.36 -6.43 -8.40
C LYS A 166 -12.91 -5.38 -9.36
N GLU A 167 -14.16 -4.96 -9.17
CA GLU A 167 -14.79 -3.94 -10.01
C GLU A 167 -14.04 -2.60 -9.94
N ARG A 168 -13.75 -2.10 -8.73
CA ARG A 168 -12.95 -0.89 -8.52
C ARG A 168 -11.56 -0.98 -9.16
N ALA A 169 -10.93 -2.15 -9.09
CA ALA A 169 -9.64 -2.38 -9.72
C ALA A 169 -9.70 -2.27 -11.25
N LEU A 170 -10.74 -2.77 -11.89
CA LEU A 170 -10.92 -2.63 -13.34
C LEU A 170 -11.23 -1.19 -13.77
N LEU A 171 -12.02 -0.46 -12.99
CA LEU A 171 -12.24 0.98 -13.20
C LEU A 171 -10.90 1.74 -13.14
N LEU A 172 -10.12 1.54 -12.08
CA LEU A 172 -8.82 2.16 -11.89
C LEU A 172 -7.80 1.72 -12.95
N LEU A 173 -7.85 0.47 -13.40
CA LEU A 173 -7.03 -0.03 -14.49
C LEU A 173 -7.35 0.69 -15.80
N SER A 174 -8.62 0.84 -16.14
CA SER A 174 -9.04 1.59 -17.33
C SER A 174 -8.60 3.05 -17.27
N GLN A 175 -8.71 3.70 -16.11
CA GLN A 175 -8.21 5.07 -15.92
C GLN A 175 -6.69 5.14 -16.07
N GLY A 176 -5.97 4.19 -15.50
CA GLY A 176 -4.51 4.06 -15.61
C GLY A 176 -4.02 3.86 -17.03
N ILE A 177 -4.76 3.11 -17.84
CA ILE A 177 -4.48 2.93 -19.27
C ILE A 177 -4.72 4.24 -20.03
N ASN A 178 -5.87 4.88 -19.83
CA ASN A 178 -6.24 6.10 -20.55
C ASN A 178 -5.31 7.28 -20.23
N SER A 179 -4.76 7.31 -19.01
CA SER A 179 -3.77 8.31 -18.57
C SER A 179 -2.31 7.97 -18.92
N GLY A 180 -2.06 6.79 -19.49
CA GLY A 180 -0.71 6.32 -19.84
C GLY A 180 0.15 5.88 -18.65
N ILE A 181 -0.40 5.83 -17.44
CA ILE A 181 0.30 5.35 -16.23
C ILE A 181 0.58 3.83 -16.33
N ILE A 182 -0.36 3.07 -16.89
CA ILE A 182 -0.26 1.62 -17.11
C ILE A 182 0.07 1.36 -18.58
N THR A 183 1.19 0.68 -18.81
CA THR A 183 1.64 0.29 -20.16
C THR A 183 1.03 -1.04 -20.60
N GLY A 184 1.12 -1.35 -21.89
CA GLY A 184 0.68 -2.65 -22.41
C GLY A 184 1.47 -3.85 -21.85
N GLU A 185 2.74 -3.67 -21.52
CA GLU A 185 3.54 -4.73 -20.86
C GLU A 185 3.06 -5.01 -19.44
N GLU A 186 2.61 -3.98 -18.74
CA GLU A 186 2.07 -4.10 -17.38
C GLU A 186 0.70 -4.72 -17.40
N LEU A 187 -0.11 -4.34 -18.39
CA LEU A 187 -1.40 -4.98 -18.66
C LEU A 187 -1.25 -6.48 -18.91
N LYS A 188 -0.23 -6.89 -19.70
CA LYS A 188 0.10 -8.31 -19.91
C LYS A 188 0.39 -9.03 -18.60
N LYS A 189 1.18 -8.42 -17.71
CA LYS A 189 1.52 -9.02 -16.41
C LYS A 189 0.29 -9.16 -15.52
N ILE A 190 -0.54 -8.13 -15.45
CA ILE A 190 -1.78 -8.14 -14.65
C ILE A 190 -2.72 -9.27 -15.09
N PHE A 191 -2.90 -9.46 -16.41
CA PHE A 191 -3.79 -10.50 -16.96
C PHE A 191 -3.12 -11.87 -17.18
N ALA A 192 -1.80 -11.98 -17.02
CA ALA A 192 -1.16 -13.29 -16.93
C ALA A 192 -1.53 -13.98 -15.61
N GLU A 193 -1.71 -13.20 -14.54
CA GLU A 193 -2.06 -13.69 -13.21
C GLU A 193 -3.58 -13.78 -12.99
N ASN A 194 -4.39 -13.19 -13.87
CA ASN A 194 -5.85 -13.08 -13.73
C ASN A 194 -6.54 -13.30 -15.08
N SER A 195 -7.50 -14.24 -15.15
CA SER A 195 -8.20 -14.57 -16.40
C SER A 195 -9.33 -13.58 -16.67
N LEU A 196 -9.02 -12.50 -17.38
CA LEU A 196 -10.03 -11.56 -17.88
C LEU A 196 -10.56 -11.99 -19.25
N LYS A 197 -11.87 -12.10 -19.38
CA LYS A 197 -12.60 -12.37 -20.62
C LYS A 197 -13.66 -11.29 -20.85
N PHE A 198 -14.05 -11.10 -22.10
CA PHE A 198 -15.17 -10.23 -22.45
C PHE A 198 -16.26 -11.02 -23.15
N MET A 199 -17.50 -10.76 -22.78
CA MET A 199 -18.68 -11.26 -23.48
C MET A 199 -19.29 -10.10 -24.28
N ILE A 200 -19.29 -10.23 -25.60
CA ILE A 200 -19.83 -9.22 -26.52
C ILE A 200 -21.23 -9.64 -26.93
N ILE A 201 -22.24 -8.89 -26.49
CA ILE A 201 -23.65 -9.15 -26.80
C ILE A 201 -24.03 -8.33 -28.03
N LYS A 202 -24.55 -9.00 -29.06
CA LYS A 202 -24.97 -8.38 -30.33
C LYS A 202 -26.48 -8.50 -30.53
N GLN A 203 -27.09 -7.45 -31.07
CA GLN A 203 -28.49 -7.46 -31.54
C GLN A 203 -28.54 -6.92 -32.97
N SER A 204 -29.15 -7.68 -33.88
CA SER A 204 -29.24 -7.32 -35.31
C SER A 204 -27.87 -6.99 -35.95
N GLY A 205 -26.83 -7.74 -35.56
CA GLY A 205 -25.45 -7.55 -36.05
C GLY A 205 -24.66 -6.42 -35.38
N LEU A 206 -25.30 -5.58 -34.56
CA LEU A 206 -24.66 -4.47 -33.85
C LEU A 206 -24.27 -4.87 -32.43
N VAL A 207 -23.11 -4.42 -31.95
CA VAL A 207 -22.70 -4.59 -30.55
C VAL A 207 -23.58 -3.73 -29.66
N LYS A 208 -24.28 -4.37 -28.71
CA LYS A 208 -25.14 -3.70 -27.73
C LYS A 208 -24.45 -3.50 -26.39
N GLU A 209 -23.68 -4.50 -25.97
CA GLU A 209 -23.09 -4.53 -24.64
C GLU A 209 -21.78 -5.32 -24.67
N ILE A 210 -20.81 -4.90 -23.85
CA ILE A 210 -19.58 -5.63 -23.61
C ILE A 210 -19.50 -5.86 -22.10
N ARG A 211 -19.65 -7.11 -21.68
CA ARG A 211 -19.54 -7.51 -20.28
C ARG A 211 -18.16 -8.05 -19.97
N VAL A 212 -17.73 -7.84 -18.73
CA VAL A 212 -16.44 -8.32 -18.25
C VAL A 212 -16.65 -9.55 -17.38
N VAL A 213 -15.90 -10.61 -17.68
CA VAL A 213 -15.87 -11.84 -16.88
C VAL A 213 -14.45 -12.01 -16.37
N LEU A 214 -14.27 -11.93 -15.06
CA LEU A 214 -12.97 -12.07 -14.41
C LEU A 214 -12.95 -13.38 -13.63
N ASN A 215 -12.01 -14.27 -13.96
CA ASN A 215 -11.87 -15.59 -13.34
C ASN A 215 -13.16 -16.43 -13.33
N GLY A 216 -14.01 -16.24 -14.35
CA GLY A 216 -15.29 -16.94 -14.47
C GLY A 216 -16.47 -16.25 -13.78
N GLU A 217 -16.24 -15.15 -13.08
CA GLU A 217 -17.27 -14.32 -12.43
C GLU A 217 -17.66 -13.14 -13.33
N GLU A 218 -18.96 -12.97 -13.59
CA GLU A 218 -19.48 -11.82 -14.33
C GLU A 218 -19.52 -10.58 -13.42
N LEU A 219 -18.90 -9.50 -13.87
CA LEU A 219 -18.86 -8.23 -13.15
C LEU A 219 -19.97 -7.31 -13.67
N SER A 220 -20.87 -6.89 -12.79
CA SER A 220 -22.13 -6.25 -13.16
C SER A 220 -22.09 -4.72 -13.12
N ASN A 221 -21.19 -4.11 -12.36
CA ASN A 221 -21.08 -2.65 -12.21
C ASN A 221 -19.92 -2.06 -13.04
N ILE A 222 -19.58 -2.70 -14.16
CA ILE A 222 -18.58 -2.18 -15.10
C ILE A 222 -19.30 -1.55 -16.30
N ASP A 223 -19.15 -0.23 -16.43
CA ASP A 223 -19.69 0.51 -17.56
C ASP A 223 -19.15 0.00 -18.90
N SER A 224 -19.99 0.03 -19.93
CA SER A 224 -19.61 -0.42 -21.28
C SER A 224 -18.39 0.32 -21.86
N GLU A 225 -18.18 1.59 -21.48
CA GLU A 225 -17.00 2.36 -21.88
C GLU A 225 -15.71 1.80 -21.27
N VAL A 226 -15.76 1.43 -19.98
CA VAL A 226 -14.64 0.79 -19.27
C VAL A 226 -14.33 -0.56 -19.91
N SER A 227 -15.35 -1.38 -20.16
CA SER A 227 -15.21 -2.66 -20.86
C SER A 227 -14.55 -2.49 -22.23
N LEU A 228 -14.99 -1.49 -23.01
CA LEU A 228 -14.44 -1.21 -24.34
C LEU A 228 -12.98 -0.74 -24.27
N ASN A 229 -12.64 0.13 -23.32
CA ASN A 229 -11.27 0.64 -23.13
C ASN A 229 -10.32 -0.50 -22.75
N LEU A 230 -10.73 -1.37 -21.82
CA LEU A 230 -9.96 -2.55 -21.44
C LEU A 230 -9.78 -3.50 -22.63
N LEU A 231 -10.85 -3.78 -23.39
CA LEU A 231 -10.78 -4.64 -24.57
C LEU A 231 -9.83 -4.09 -25.64
N LYS A 232 -9.94 -2.79 -25.98
CA LYS A 232 -9.03 -2.11 -26.91
C LYS A 232 -7.58 -2.22 -26.45
N ALA A 233 -7.31 -1.95 -25.17
CA ALA A 233 -5.98 -2.03 -24.61
C ALA A 233 -5.40 -3.44 -24.68
N MET A 234 -6.22 -4.47 -24.46
CA MET A 234 -5.80 -5.87 -24.56
C MET A 234 -5.51 -6.29 -26.01
N ILE A 235 -6.26 -5.80 -26.98
CA ILE A 235 -5.97 -6.01 -28.41
C ILE A 235 -4.68 -5.32 -28.80
N SER A 236 -4.53 -4.03 -28.47
CA SER A 236 -3.32 -3.25 -28.79
C SER A 236 -2.07 -3.82 -28.13
N SER A 237 -2.22 -4.42 -26.95
CA SER A 237 -1.12 -5.10 -26.26
C SER A 237 -0.85 -6.51 -26.82
N GLY A 238 -1.71 -7.05 -27.69
CA GLY A 238 -1.58 -8.40 -28.23
C GLY A 238 -1.92 -9.51 -27.23
N ILE A 239 -2.66 -9.19 -26.17
CA ILE A 239 -3.19 -10.15 -25.19
C ILE A 239 -4.37 -10.92 -25.80
N VAL A 240 -5.22 -10.21 -26.55
CA VAL A 240 -6.35 -10.77 -27.29
C VAL A 240 -6.09 -10.61 -28.78
N LYS A 241 -6.32 -11.67 -29.54
CA LYS A 241 -6.41 -11.63 -31.01
C LYS A 241 -7.88 -11.82 -31.37
N ILE A 242 -8.44 -10.90 -32.15
CA ILE A 242 -9.81 -10.96 -32.69
C ILE A 242 -9.73 -11.23 -34.19
#